data_AF-A0A7W0N466-F1
#
_entry.id   AF-A0A7W0N466-F1
#
_cell.length_a   1.000
_cell.length_b   1.000
_cell.length_c   1.000
_cell.angle_alpha   90.00
_cell.angle_beta   90.00
_cell.angle_gamma   90.00
#
_symmetry.space_group_name_H-M   'P 1'
#
loop_
_entity.id
_entity.type
_entity.pdbx_description
1 polymer ?
#
loop_
_entity_poly.entity_id
_entity_poly.type
_entity_poly.pdbx_seq_one_letter_code
_entity_poly.pdbx_strand_id
1 'polypeptide(L)'
;MHQDHQVVAAEGLRAFKRTTILGYEIPWNNFDFALQAYVALDRSHLERKTAALARYASQQHRRYADREYIWNLARTHGINVNREYAEVFQVYRVVV
;
A
#
# COMPACT_ATOMS: atom_id res chain seq x y z
N MET A 1 15.60 0.56 1.33
CA MET A 1 14.94 0.01 2.53
C MET A 1 15.04 1.03 3.67
N HIS A 2 13.91 1.41 4.27
CA HIS A 2 13.90 2.25 5.47
C HIS A 2 13.76 1.36 6.69
N GLN A 3 14.70 1.52 7.63
CA GLN A 3 14.76 0.74 8.86
C GLN A 3 13.45 0.82 9.65
N ASP A 4 12.87 2.02 9.80
CA ASP A 4 11.68 2.22 10.62
C ASP A 4 10.47 1.41 10.14
N HIS A 5 10.27 1.31 8.82
CA HIS A 5 9.18 0.50 8.27
C HIS A 5 9.38 -0.99 8.54
N GLN A 6 10.63 -1.47 8.45
CA GLN A 6 10.96 -2.86 8.79
C GLN A 6 10.74 -3.13 10.29
N VAL A 7 11.17 -2.23 11.16
CA VAL A 7 10.98 -2.37 12.62
C VAL A 7 9.50 -2.36 12.96
N VAL A 8 8.73 -1.40 12.45
CA VAL A 8 7.27 -1.34 12.68
C VAL A 8 6.57 -2.61 12.19
N ALA A 9 6.95 -3.13 11.02
CA ALA A 9 6.39 -4.38 10.51
C ALA A 9 6.71 -5.57 11.44
N ALA A 10 7.96 -5.72 11.87
CA ALA A 10 8.39 -6.79 12.78
C ALA A 10 7.67 -6.72 14.13
N GLU A 11 7.56 -5.52 14.70
CA GLU A 11 6.88 -5.30 15.98
C GLU A 11 5.37 -5.51 15.87
N GLY A 12 4.76 -5.09 14.77
CA GLY A 12 3.35 -5.37 14.47
C GLY A 12 3.08 -6.88 14.38
N LEU A 13 3.92 -7.63 13.67
CA LEU A 13 3.81 -9.08 13.59
C LEU A 13 3.91 -9.76 14.96
N ARG A 14 4.82 -9.29 15.82
CA ARG A 14 5.00 -9.83 17.17
C ARG A 14 3.82 -9.51 18.08
N ALA A 15 3.35 -8.26 18.08
CA ALA A 15 2.27 -7.79 18.94
C ALA A 15 0.91 -8.38 18.56
N PHE A 16 0.60 -8.43 17.27
CA PHE A 16 -0.72 -8.81 16.75
C PHE A 16 -0.79 -10.24 16.20
N LYS A 17 0.18 -11.09 16.55
CA LYS A 17 0.42 -12.42 15.94
C LYS A 17 -0.80 -13.34 15.84
N ARG A 18 -1.87 -13.14 16.61
CA ARG A 18 -3.08 -14.00 16.58
C ARG A 18 -4.26 -13.39 15.81
N THR A 19 -4.01 -12.40 14.96
CA THR A 19 -5.04 -11.70 14.17
C THR A 19 -4.74 -11.78 12.68
N THR A 20 -5.64 -11.26 11.83
CA THR A 20 -5.36 -11.02 10.42
C THR A 20 -4.33 -9.89 10.29
N ILE A 21 -3.23 -10.15 9.57
CA ILE A 21 -2.17 -9.18 9.34
C ILE A 21 -1.85 -9.13 7.86
N LEU A 22 -2.01 -7.93 7.30
CA LEU A 22 -1.70 -7.57 5.92
C LEU A 22 -0.61 -6.50 5.91
N GLY A 23 0.44 -6.71 5.12
CA GLY A 23 1.50 -5.74 4.89
C GLY A 23 1.21 -4.90 3.65
N TYR A 24 1.23 -3.57 3.78
CA TYR A 24 1.05 -2.67 2.64
C TYR A 24 2.36 -2.49 1.86
N GLU A 25 2.24 -2.17 0.58
CA GLU A 25 3.39 -1.97 -0.31
C GLU A 25 4.03 -0.58 -0.14
N ILE A 26 5.37 -0.52 -0.21
CA ILE A 26 6.15 0.72 -0.35
C ILE A 26 7.09 0.58 -1.56
N PRO A 27 6.61 0.84 -2.79
CA PRO A 27 7.29 0.39 -4.01
C PRO A 27 8.68 1.00 -4.20
N TRP A 28 8.87 2.26 -3.80
CA TRP A 28 10.14 2.96 -3.97
C TRP A 28 11.26 2.45 -3.05
N ASN A 29 10.92 1.60 -2.08
CA ASN A 29 11.80 1.28 -0.96
C ASN A 29 11.87 -0.21 -0.64
N ASN A 30 11.37 -1.05 -1.54
CA ASN A 30 11.29 -2.49 -1.34
C ASN A 30 12.10 -3.27 -2.39
N PHE A 31 12.79 -4.33 -1.95
CA PHE A 31 13.49 -5.28 -2.82
C PHE A 31 12.65 -6.54 -3.07
N ASP A 32 11.77 -6.91 -2.14
CA ASP A 32 10.95 -8.11 -2.24
C ASP A 32 9.55 -7.87 -1.64
N PHE A 33 8.51 -8.13 -2.44
CA PHE A 33 7.11 -7.97 -2.04
C PHE A 33 6.26 -9.05 -2.66
N ALA A 34 5.48 -9.77 -1.84
CA ALA A 34 4.53 -10.74 -2.35
C ALA A 34 3.18 -10.09 -2.64
N LEU A 35 2.81 -10.04 -3.92
CA LEU A 35 1.53 -9.50 -4.40
C LEU A 35 0.40 -10.53 -4.19
N GLN A 36 -0.22 -10.56 -3.01
CA GLN A 36 -1.10 -11.69 -2.61
C GLN A 36 -2.58 -11.32 -2.47
N ALA A 37 -2.91 -10.26 -1.73
CA ALA A 37 -4.30 -9.86 -1.47
C ALA A 37 -4.60 -8.53 -2.17
N TYR A 38 -5.50 -8.56 -3.14
CA TYR A 38 -5.91 -7.38 -3.88
C TYR A 38 -7.25 -6.85 -3.37
N VAL A 39 -7.32 -5.54 -3.15
CA VAL A 39 -8.54 -4.82 -2.82
C VAL A 39 -8.89 -3.95 -4.01
N ALA A 40 -9.98 -4.29 -4.70
CA ALA A 40 -10.47 -3.51 -5.83
C ALA A 40 -10.88 -2.10 -5.36
N LEU A 41 -10.54 -1.10 -6.16
CA LEU A 41 -10.83 0.30 -5.88
C LEU A 41 -11.63 0.93 -7.01
N ASP A 42 -12.53 1.82 -6.63
CA ASP A 42 -13.18 2.75 -7.54
C ASP A 42 -12.42 4.08 -7.57
N ARG A 43 -12.70 4.88 -8.60
CA ARG A 43 -12.12 6.23 -8.77
C ARG A 43 -12.26 7.11 -7.53
N SER A 44 -13.40 7.04 -6.83
CA SER A 44 -13.67 7.82 -5.62
C SER A 44 -12.72 7.48 -4.47
N HIS A 45 -12.24 6.23 -4.37
CA HIS A 45 -11.23 5.83 -3.38
C HIS A 45 -9.89 6.51 -3.67
N LEU A 46 -9.46 6.58 -4.93
CA LEU A 46 -8.22 7.24 -5.33
C LEU A 46 -8.29 8.76 -5.14
N GLU A 47 -9.43 9.37 -5.43
CA GLU A 47 -9.66 10.80 -5.18
C GLU A 47 -9.52 11.11 -3.67
N ARG A 48 -10.15 10.30 -2.81
CA ARG A 48 -10.01 10.43 -1.35
C ARG A 48 -8.58 10.20 -0.88
N LYS A 49 -7.91 9.16 -1.37
CA LYS A 49 -6.51 8.84 -1.01
C LYS A 49 -5.56 9.97 -1.36
N THR A 50 -5.65 10.48 -2.59
CA THR A 50 -4.77 11.56 -3.06
C THR A 50 -5.09 12.89 -2.38
N ALA A 51 -6.36 13.19 -2.10
CA ALA A 51 -6.75 14.35 -1.29
C ALA A 51 -6.22 14.28 0.15
N ALA A 52 -6.19 13.09 0.76
CA ALA A 52 -5.61 12.89 2.09
C ALA A 52 -4.09 13.07 2.07
N LEU A 53 -3.39 12.49 1.09
CA LEU A 53 -1.94 12.61 0.94
C LEU A 53 -1.48 14.04 0.65
N ALA A 54 -2.29 14.83 -0.06
CA ALA A 54 -2.04 16.25 -0.30
C ALA A 54 -2.00 17.11 1.00
N ARG A 55 -2.52 16.60 2.13
CA ARG A 55 -2.48 17.32 3.42
C ARG A 55 -1.11 17.30 4.08
N TYR A 56 -0.22 16.37 3.70
CA TYR A 56 1.16 16.35 4.18
C TYR A 56 2.00 17.36 3.38
N ALA A 57 1.79 18.65 3.62
CA ALA A 57 2.39 19.74 2.85
C ALA A 57 3.93 19.66 2.78
N SER A 58 4.59 19.30 3.89
CA SER A 58 6.04 19.15 3.95
C SER A 58 6.58 17.97 3.12
N GLN A 59 5.73 17.00 2.74
CA GLN A 59 6.11 15.79 2.02
C GLN A 59 5.81 15.85 0.51
N GLN A 60 5.20 16.94 0.00
CA GLN A 60 4.77 17.03 -1.40
C GLN A 60 5.93 16.96 -2.42
N HIS A 61 7.16 17.27 -2.00
CA HIS A 61 8.35 17.18 -2.85
C HIS A 61 8.80 15.73 -3.14
N ARG A 62 8.20 14.74 -2.47
CA ARG A 62 8.54 13.33 -2.64
C ARG A 62 7.82 12.77 -3.86
N ARG A 63 8.54 12.11 -4.76
CA ARG A 63 7.96 11.50 -5.98
C ARG A 63 6.85 10.49 -5.69
N TYR A 64 6.91 9.79 -4.56
CA TYR A 64 5.87 8.84 -4.15
C TYR A 64 4.61 9.50 -3.57
N ALA A 65 4.64 10.80 -3.29
CA ALA A 65 3.46 11.59 -2.91
C ALA A 65 2.74 12.18 -4.13
N ASP A 66 3.35 12.07 -5.31
CA ASP A 66 2.76 12.56 -6.55
C ASP A 66 1.44 11.85 -6.88
N ARG A 67 0.45 12.65 -7.28
CA ARG A 67 -0.90 12.16 -7.58
C ARG A 67 -0.87 11.16 -8.74
N GLU A 68 -0.17 11.48 -9.82
CA GLU A 68 -0.13 10.62 -11.00
C GLU A 68 0.50 9.27 -10.68
N TYR A 69 1.59 9.28 -9.92
CA TYR A 69 2.24 8.06 -9.42
C TYR A 69 1.26 7.15 -8.66
N ILE A 70 0.48 7.71 -7.72
CA ILE A 70 -0.48 6.93 -6.91
C ILE A 70 -1.57 6.30 -7.79
N TRP A 71 -2.08 7.04 -8.78
CA TRP A 71 -3.10 6.55 -9.71
C TRP A 71 -2.55 5.46 -10.63
N ASN A 72 -1.36 5.65 -11.17
CA ASN A 72 -0.71 4.69 -12.05
C ASN A 72 -0.39 3.38 -11.30
N LEU A 73 0.10 3.46 -10.07
CA LEU A 73 0.36 2.28 -9.24
C LEU A 73 -0.94 1.48 -8.99
N ALA A 74 -2.02 2.17 -8.62
CA ALA A 74 -3.30 1.51 -8.41
C ALA A 74 -3.84 0.86 -9.69
N ARG A 75 -3.61 1.48 -10.86
CA ARG A 75 -3.99 0.92 -12.15
C ARG A 75 -3.17 -0.32 -12.50
N THR A 76 -1.87 -0.31 -12.26
CA THR A 76 -1.00 -1.49 -12.44
C THR A 76 -1.51 -2.68 -11.62
N HIS A 77 -1.83 -2.45 -10.34
CA HIS A 77 -2.38 -3.50 -9.48
C HIS A 77 -3.79 -3.95 -9.90
N GLY A 78 -4.63 -3.03 -10.39
CA GLY A 78 -5.94 -3.36 -10.94
C GLY A 78 -5.84 -4.31 -12.12
N ILE A 79 -4.92 -4.06 -13.06
CA ILE A 79 -4.69 -4.89 -14.24
C ILE A 79 -4.35 -6.34 -13.85
N ASN A 80 -3.54 -6.54 -12.80
CA ASN A 80 -3.15 -7.88 -12.33
C ASN A 80 -4.36 -8.76 -11.96
N VAL A 81 -5.50 -8.17 -11.61
CA VAL A 81 -6.73 -8.87 -11.17
C VAL A 81 -7.97 -8.51 -11.97
N ASN A 82 -7.79 -8.00 -13.20
CA ASN A 82 -8.87 -7.59 -14.10
C ASN A 82 -9.88 -6.61 -13.46
N ARG A 83 -9.34 -5.59 -12.78
CA ARG A 83 -10.09 -4.45 -12.21
C ARG A 83 -9.49 -3.15 -12.74
N GLU A 84 -10.26 -2.06 -12.67
CA GLU A 84 -9.77 -0.74 -13.10
C GLU A 84 -8.64 -0.24 -12.20
N TYR A 85 -8.83 -0.37 -10.88
CA TYR A 85 -7.84 -0.03 -9.87
C TYR A 85 -7.83 -1.06 -8.75
N ALA A 86 -6.68 -1.23 -8.11
CA ALA A 86 -6.58 -2.00 -6.87
C ALA A 86 -5.44 -1.49 -5.98
N GLU A 87 -5.54 -1.80 -4.70
CA GLU A 87 -4.38 -1.88 -3.81
C GLU A 87 -4.03 -3.34 -3.58
N VAL A 88 -2.77 -3.59 -3.26
CA VAL A 88 -2.25 -4.93 -3.02
C VAL A 88 -1.55 -5.00 -1.67
N PHE A 89 -1.71 -6.14 -1.02
CA PHE A 89 -1.14 -6.42 0.28
C PHE A 89 -0.42 -7.76 0.28
N GLN A 90 0.67 -7.82 1.02
CA GLN A 90 1.30 -9.07 1.44
C GLN A 90 0.49 -9.68 2.57
N VAL A 91 0.25 -10.99 2.51
CA VAL A 91 -0.52 -11.73 3.50
C VAL A 91 0.44 -12.45 4.44
N TYR A 92 0.49 -12.03 5.71
CA TYR A 92 1.21 -12.76 6.75
C TYR A 92 0.31 -13.77 7.47
N ARG A 93 -0.95 -13.39 7.73
CA ARG A 93 -1.95 -14.24 8.37
C ARG A 93 -3.35 -13.74 8.03
N VAL A 94 -4.27 -14.65 7.75
CA VAL A 94 -5.70 -14.39 7.65
C VAL A 94 -6.41 -15.27 8.67
N VAL A 95 -7.28 -14.66 9.47
CA VAL A 95 -8.21 -15.34 10.37
C VAL A 95 -9.62 -15.02 9.86
N VAL A 96 -10.33 -16.06 9.43
CA VAL A 96 -11.70 -16.02 8.89
C VAL A 96 -12.55 -17.10 9.54
#